data_AF-A0AAD6TN81-F1
#
_entry.id   AF-A0AAD6TN81-F1
#
_cell.length_a   1.000
_cell.length_b   1.000
_cell.length_c   1.000
_cell.angle_alpha   90.00
_cell.angle_beta   90.00
_cell.angle_gamma   90.00
#
_symmetry.space_group_name_H-M   'P 1'
#
loop_
_entity.id
_entity.type
_entity.pdbx_description
1 polymer ?
#
loop_
_entity_poly.entity_id
_entity_poly.type
_entity_poly.pdbx_seq_one_letter_code
_entity_poly.pdbx_strand_id
1 'polypeptide(L)'
;MSSSSSKDPTPYDSRTLVIDYLIHHGYSSTARAFAKSSMVPTSLDADGDEIMQPADSPETSGLTEETFAQPHTNTRPGIRGHILGGRINDAIELLENHFPAVLSETAPSTPVAHKPLTGTNFVASTTLNPAHLNLNLRILAFTEAFRALPLDRVMHPTEESFVPPADDDPNTTELLSKAQKLHVLASMLPNPNERTAYTKELRNVACLLAYPDPENSPVAKYLSQERREAVANQINTAILYRTGLSAISRLELATRYTSTLWSFLHDFRVKPRPGAPLPPTSIDKVASPSLIKGTKTPDKDASEAPRFDLQQFLNFKA
;
A
#
# COMPACT_ATOMS: atom_id res chain seq x y z
N MET A 1 -12.89 -25.79 -34.39
CA MET A 1 -12.76 -25.20 -33.04
C MET A 1 -11.30 -24.84 -32.86
N SER A 2 -10.95 -23.59 -33.12
CA SER A 2 -9.56 -23.12 -33.15
C SER A 2 -8.98 -23.21 -31.75
N SER A 3 -7.96 -24.07 -31.57
CA SER A 3 -7.14 -24.08 -30.36
C SER A 3 -6.39 -22.76 -30.28
N SER A 4 -6.85 -21.86 -29.43
CA SER A 4 -6.08 -20.69 -29.01
C SER A 4 -4.81 -21.18 -28.35
N SER A 5 -3.69 -21.19 -29.09
CA SER A 5 -2.36 -21.36 -28.52
C SER A 5 -2.16 -20.25 -27.49
N SER A 6 -2.17 -20.59 -26.20
CA SER A 6 -1.78 -19.66 -25.15
C SER A 6 -0.30 -19.38 -25.36
N LYS A 7 0.02 -18.24 -25.99
CA LYS A 7 1.40 -17.76 -26.03
C LYS A 7 1.84 -17.60 -24.57
N ASP A 8 2.89 -18.32 -24.19
CA ASP A 8 3.48 -18.14 -22.88
C ASP A 8 3.90 -16.66 -22.71
N PRO A 9 3.65 -16.05 -21.54
CA PRO A 9 4.01 -14.65 -21.31
C PRO A 9 5.51 -14.49 -21.53
N THR A 10 5.89 -13.49 -22.32
CA THR A 10 7.30 -13.24 -22.55
C THR A 10 7.95 -12.73 -21.25
N PRO A 11 9.26 -12.93 -21.05
CA PRO A 11 9.98 -12.31 -19.94
C PRO A 11 9.80 -10.78 -19.91
N TYR A 12 9.61 -10.16 -21.08
CA TYR A 12 9.30 -8.74 -21.22
C TYR A 12 7.95 -8.38 -20.60
N ASP A 13 6.88 -9.14 -20.85
CA ASP A 13 5.56 -8.89 -20.28
C ASP A 13 5.58 -8.90 -18.75
N SER A 14 6.31 -9.85 -18.17
CA SER A 14 6.49 -9.96 -16.72
C SER A 14 7.24 -8.76 -16.15
N ARG A 15 8.29 -8.28 -16.82
CA ARG A 15 9.06 -7.10 -16.41
C ARG A 15 8.20 -5.83 -16.46
N THR A 16 7.40 -5.67 -17.51
CA THR A 16 6.49 -4.53 -17.65
C THR A 16 5.46 -4.49 -16.52
N LEU A 17 4.93 -5.64 -16.10
CA LEU A 17 4.01 -5.72 -14.94
C LEU A 17 4.69 -5.30 -13.63
N VAL A 18 5.96 -5.67 -13.43
CA VAL A 18 6.73 -5.27 -12.24
C VAL A 18 7.02 -3.77 -12.25
N ILE A 19 7.44 -3.22 -13.39
CA ILE A 19 7.71 -1.77 -13.52
C ILE A 19 6.42 -0.97 -13.28
N ASP A 20 5.30 -1.39 -13.89
CA ASP A 20 3.97 -0.80 -13.68
C ASP A 20 3.62 -0.76 -12.20
N TYR A 21 3.79 -1.88 -11.49
CA TYR A 21 3.55 -1.97 -10.06
C TYR A 21 4.45 -1.02 -9.26
N LEU A 22 5.76 -1.00 -9.54
CA LEU A 22 6.70 -0.15 -8.81
C LEU A 22 6.40 1.34 -9.00
N ILE A 23 6.11 1.77 -10.22
CA ILE A 23 5.72 3.16 -10.52
C ILE A 23 4.38 3.48 -9.85
N HIS A 24 3.42 2.56 -9.91
CA HIS A 24 2.10 2.72 -9.31
C HIS A 24 2.16 2.93 -7.79
N HIS A 25 3.08 2.28 -7.08
CA HIS A 25 3.26 2.45 -5.64
C HIS A 25 4.27 3.54 -5.25
N GLY A 26 4.83 4.27 -6.22
CA GLY A 26 5.78 5.37 -5.98
C GLY A 26 7.22 4.91 -5.71
N TYR A 27 7.56 3.66 -6.05
CA TYR A 27 8.93 3.13 -5.98
C TYR A 27 9.73 3.47 -7.25
N SER A 28 9.70 4.73 -7.68
CA SER A 28 10.28 5.16 -8.96
C SER A 28 11.80 4.91 -9.06
N SER A 29 12.54 5.08 -7.97
CA SER A 29 13.98 4.76 -7.92
C SER A 29 14.24 3.28 -8.15
N THR A 30 13.46 2.41 -7.50
CA THR A 30 13.52 0.95 -7.68
C THR A 30 13.09 0.55 -9.08
N ALA A 31 12.02 1.16 -9.61
CA ALA A 31 11.57 0.93 -10.98
C ALA A 31 12.66 1.28 -12.00
N ARG A 32 13.37 2.39 -11.81
CA ARG A 32 14.48 2.81 -12.67
C ARG A 32 15.68 1.88 -12.56
N ALA A 33 16.06 1.48 -11.35
CA ALA A 33 17.12 0.50 -11.14
C ALA A 33 16.77 -0.86 -11.77
N PHE A 34 15.54 -1.33 -11.57
CA PHE A 34 15.03 -2.56 -12.13
C PHE A 34 15.00 -2.52 -13.67
N ALA A 35 14.52 -1.42 -14.26
CA ALA A 35 14.51 -1.21 -15.70
C ALA A 35 15.92 -1.27 -16.29
N LYS A 36 16.89 -0.58 -15.67
CA LYS A 36 18.31 -0.63 -16.08
C LYS A 36 18.91 -2.02 -15.98
N SER A 37 18.67 -2.73 -14.87
CA SER A 37 19.18 -4.10 -14.68
C SER A 37 18.53 -5.13 -15.62
N SER A 38 17.32 -4.82 -16.11
CA SER A 38 16.56 -5.69 -17.00
C SER A 38 16.88 -5.45 -18.48
N MET A 39 17.74 -4.48 -18.80
CA MET A 39 18.33 -4.30 -20.13
C MET A 39 19.28 -5.48 -20.37
N VAL A 40 18.71 -6.62 -20.75
CA VAL A 40 19.48 -7.74 -21.29
C VAL A 40 20.09 -7.25 -22.60
N PRO A 41 21.43 -7.32 -22.80
CA PRO A 41 22.02 -7.12 -24.11
C PRO A 41 21.50 -8.21 -25.04
N THR A 42 20.52 -7.89 -25.88
CA THR A 42 19.75 -8.89 -26.64
C THR A 42 20.49 -9.46 -27.85
N SER A 43 21.80 -9.27 -27.96
CA SER A 43 22.59 -9.90 -29.03
C SER A 43 24.05 -9.99 -28.61
N LEU A 44 24.65 -11.16 -28.82
CA LEU A 44 26.10 -11.36 -28.90
C LEU A 44 26.47 -11.31 -30.38
N ASP A 45 27.58 -10.66 -30.75
CA ASP A 45 28.04 -10.68 -32.14
C ASP A 45 28.65 -12.05 -32.51
N ALA A 46 29.08 -12.19 -33.76
CA ALA A 46 29.71 -13.40 -34.25
C ALA A 46 31.03 -13.73 -33.50
N ASP A 47 31.61 -12.75 -32.81
CA ASP A 47 32.83 -12.87 -32.02
C ASP A 47 32.54 -13.17 -30.52
N GLY A 48 31.27 -13.16 -30.12
CA GLY A 48 30.83 -13.46 -28.76
C GLY A 48 30.85 -12.25 -27.82
N ASP A 49 31.06 -11.05 -28.35
CA ASP A 49 31.04 -9.81 -27.59
C ASP A 49 29.61 -9.28 -27.43
N GLU A 50 29.36 -8.66 -26.28
CA GLU A 50 28.04 -8.11 -25.93
C GLU A 50 27.68 -6.93 -26.84
N ILE A 51 26.75 -7.14 -27.78
CA ILE A 51 26.19 -6.05 -28.58
C ILE A 51 25.10 -5.38 -27.75
N MET A 52 25.39 -4.18 -27.25
CA MET A 52 24.34 -3.26 -26.82
C MET A 52 23.45 -2.97 -28.03
N GLN A 53 22.19 -3.44 -28.01
CA GLN A 53 21.21 -2.90 -28.95
C GLN A 53 21.20 -1.37 -28.78
N PRO A 54 21.20 -0.59 -29.87
CA PRO A 54 21.09 0.85 -29.76
C PRO A 54 19.84 1.18 -28.95
N ALA A 55 19.94 2.18 -28.07
CA ALA A 55 18.88 2.64 -27.19
C ALA A 55 17.59 3.09 -27.93
N ASP A 56 17.53 2.96 -29.25
CA ASP A 56 16.47 3.42 -30.16
C ASP A 56 15.69 2.27 -30.81
N SER A 57 15.65 1.07 -30.20
CA SER A 57 14.63 0.09 -30.58
C SER A 57 13.26 0.58 -30.08
N PRO A 58 12.28 0.85 -30.96
CA PRO A 58 11.01 1.49 -30.58
C PRO A 58 10.17 0.66 -29.60
N GLU A 59 10.47 -0.64 -29.47
CA GLU A 59 9.74 -1.55 -28.59
C GLU A 59 10.25 -1.57 -27.14
N THR A 60 11.49 -1.13 -26.88
CA THR A 60 12.07 -1.14 -25.52
C THR A 60 12.06 0.23 -24.85
N SER A 61 12.16 1.31 -25.62
CA SER A 61 12.41 2.65 -25.08
C SER A 61 11.13 3.44 -24.78
N GLY A 62 10.03 3.14 -25.48
CA GLY A 62 8.77 3.87 -25.34
C GLY A 62 8.05 3.68 -23.99
N LEU A 63 8.21 2.53 -23.32
CA LEU A 63 7.50 2.27 -22.05
C LEU A 63 8.18 2.89 -20.82
N THR A 64 9.48 3.16 -20.87
CA THR A 64 10.22 3.61 -19.69
C THR A 64 10.34 5.13 -19.63
N GLU A 65 10.87 5.78 -20.66
CA GLU A 65 11.31 7.17 -20.50
C GLU A 65 10.14 8.16 -20.43
N GLU A 66 9.14 8.02 -21.31
CA GLU A 66 7.93 8.85 -21.28
C GLU A 66 7.12 8.64 -19.99
N THR A 67 7.04 7.40 -19.50
CA THR A 67 6.35 7.08 -18.24
C THR A 67 7.06 7.72 -17.04
N PHE A 68 8.40 7.72 -17.01
CA PHE A 68 9.18 8.38 -15.95
C PHE A 68 9.25 9.91 -16.10
N ALA A 69 8.97 10.45 -17.29
CA ALA A 69 8.95 11.89 -17.54
C ALA A 69 7.66 12.57 -17.07
N GLN A 70 6.60 11.81 -16.81
CA GLN A 70 5.34 12.38 -16.33
C GLN A 70 5.53 13.13 -15.00
N PRO A 71 4.96 14.34 -14.83
CA PRO A 71 5.18 15.16 -13.63
C PRO A 71 4.71 14.46 -12.35
N HIS A 72 3.68 13.63 -12.44
CA HIS A 72 3.17 12.87 -11.30
C HIS A 72 4.08 11.71 -10.87
N THR A 73 4.88 11.11 -11.76
CA THR A 73 5.78 10.00 -11.40
C THR A 73 7.03 10.44 -10.64
N ASN A 74 7.37 11.73 -10.72
CA ASN A 74 8.47 12.33 -9.96
C ASN A 74 8.02 12.99 -8.64
N THR A 75 6.81 13.56 -8.59
CA THR A 75 6.29 14.26 -7.39
C THR A 75 5.69 13.31 -6.36
N ARG A 76 4.98 12.25 -6.79
CA ARG A 76 4.35 11.25 -5.89
C ARG A 76 5.34 10.52 -4.97
N PRO A 77 6.53 10.06 -5.43
CA PRO A 77 7.54 9.47 -4.55
C PRO A 77 8.01 10.43 -3.47
N GLY A 78 8.14 11.73 -3.78
CA GLY A 78 8.49 12.77 -2.82
C GLY A 78 7.44 12.87 -1.71
N ILE A 79 6.16 13.02 -2.09
CA ILE A 79 5.04 13.08 -1.13
C ILE A 79 5.01 11.84 -0.24
N ARG A 80 5.13 10.64 -0.83
CA ARG A 80 5.22 9.38 -0.07
C ARG A 80 6.41 9.40 0.89
N GLY A 81 7.59 9.82 0.44
CA GLY A 81 8.78 9.92 1.26
C GLY A 81 8.62 10.86 2.46
N HIS A 82 7.96 12.01 2.28
CA HIS A 82 7.66 12.93 3.38
C HIS A 82 6.69 12.32 4.40
N ILE A 83 5.63 11.63 3.95
CA ILE A 83 4.68 10.94 4.84
C ILE A 83 5.37 9.84 5.63
N LEU A 84 6.13 8.97 4.96
CA LEU A 84 6.87 7.87 5.60
C LEU A 84 7.97 8.39 6.55
N GLY A 85 8.56 9.54 6.25
CA GLY A 85 9.57 10.19 7.08
C GLY A 85 9.00 11.02 8.24
N GLY A 86 7.67 11.09 8.40
CA GLY A 86 7.02 11.89 9.45
C GLY A 86 6.98 13.40 9.20
N ARG A 87 7.45 13.88 8.04
CA ARG A 87 7.40 15.29 7.63
C ARG A 87 6.07 15.61 6.96
N ILE A 88 4.99 15.52 7.75
CA ILE A 88 3.63 15.57 7.19
C ILE A 88 3.24 16.97 6.68
N ASN A 89 3.77 18.03 7.28
CA ASN A 89 3.50 19.41 6.82
C ASN A 89 4.06 19.65 5.41
N ASP A 90 5.32 19.26 5.16
CA ASP A 90 5.93 19.32 3.82
C ASP A 90 5.12 18.49 2.80
N ALA A 91 4.59 17.34 3.22
CA ALA A 91 3.75 16.51 2.34
C ALA A 91 2.44 17.22 1.96
N ILE A 92 1.81 17.92 2.91
CA ILE A 92 0.60 18.71 2.66
C ILE A 92 0.91 19.87 1.70
N GLU A 93 2.00 20.60 1.93
CA GLU A 93 2.41 21.70 1.05
C GLU A 93 2.69 21.20 -0.39
N LEU A 94 3.41 20.07 -0.53
CA LEU A 94 3.64 19.46 -1.84
C LEU A 94 2.33 19.01 -2.51
N LEU A 95 1.36 18.49 -1.74
CA LEU A 95 0.03 18.11 -2.24
C LEU A 95 -0.77 19.32 -2.71
N GLU A 96 -0.77 20.41 -1.95
CA GLU A 96 -1.48 21.65 -2.32
C GLU A 96 -0.87 22.27 -3.58
N ASN A 97 0.46 22.21 -3.72
CA ASN A 97 1.18 22.76 -4.87
C ASN A 97 1.03 21.93 -6.16
N HIS A 98 1.03 20.59 -6.08
CA HIS A 98 1.04 19.73 -7.27
C HIS A 98 -0.29 19.02 -7.54
N PHE A 99 -1.11 18.78 -6.51
CA PHE A 99 -2.36 18.01 -6.58
C PHE A 99 -3.49 18.62 -5.74
N PRO A 100 -3.86 19.91 -5.93
CA PRO A 100 -4.83 20.60 -5.09
C PRO A 100 -6.22 19.94 -5.07
N ALA A 101 -6.60 19.25 -6.15
CA ALA A 101 -7.84 18.50 -6.27
C ALA A 101 -7.95 17.28 -5.32
N VAL A 102 -6.84 16.83 -4.73
CA VAL A 102 -6.84 15.74 -3.73
C VAL A 102 -7.39 16.22 -2.39
N LEU A 103 -7.17 17.49 -2.06
CA LEU A 103 -7.58 18.09 -0.78
C LEU A 103 -8.80 19.03 -0.92
N SER A 104 -9.17 19.41 -2.15
CA SER A 104 -10.30 20.31 -2.43
C SER A 104 -11.56 19.55 -2.85
N GLU A 105 -12.73 19.98 -2.36
CA GLU A 105 -14.03 19.32 -2.52
C GLU A 105 -14.73 19.56 -3.87
N THR A 106 -14.07 20.24 -4.81
CA THR A 106 -14.67 20.75 -6.06
C THR A 106 -15.08 19.70 -7.11
N ALA A 107 -14.87 18.40 -6.87
CA ALA A 107 -15.22 17.36 -7.82
C ALA A 107 -16.34 16.45 -7.29
N PRO A 108 -17.40 16.20 -8.09
CA PRO A 108 -18.59 15.46 -7.65
C PRO A 108 -18.20 14.05 -7.21
N SER A 109 -18.48 13.75 -5.94
CA SER A 109 -18.25 12.45 -5.33
C SER A 109 -19.33 11.45 -5.78
N THR A 110 -18.97 10.48 -6.61
CA THR A 110 -19.70 9.21 -6.65
C THR A 110 -19.39 8.43 -5.38
N PRO A 111 -20.40 7.97 -4.61
CA PRO A 111 -20.17 7.23 -3.39
C PRO A 111 -19.74 5.79 -3.74
N VAL A 112 -18.44 5.57 -3.92
CA VAL A 112 -17.92 4.20 -4.01
C VAL A 112 -17.62 3.71 -2.58
N ALA A 113 -18.58 2.98 -2.02
CA ALA A 113 -18.42 2.32 -0.73
C ALA A 113 -17.40 1.18 -0.85
N HIS A 114 -16.11 1.50 -0.65
CA HIS A 114 -15.08 0.48 -0.50
C HIS A 114 -15.09 -0.03 0.94
N LYS A 115 -15.50 -1.30 1.12
CA LYS A 115 -15.37 -2.02 2.39
C LYS A 115 -13.93 -1.88 2.89
N PRO A 116 -13.69 -1.52 4.17
CA PRO A 116 -12.34 -1.33 4.68
C PRO A 116 -11.53 -2.60 4.46
N LEU A 117 -10.32 -2.46 3.90
CA LEU A 117 -9.37 -3.56 3.79
C LEU A 117 -9.04 -3.98 5.23
N THR A 118 -9.30 -5.24 5.57
CA THR A 118 -8.94 -5.82 6.86
C THR A 118 -7.42 -5.74 7.02
N GLY A 119 -6.97 -4.91 7.97
CA GLY A 119 -5.55 -4.74 8.27
C GLY A 119 -5.22 -3.37 8.87
N THR A 120 -5.89 -2.30 8.45
CA THR A 120 -5.53 -0.95 8.90
C THR A 120 -6.50 -0.40 9.95
N ASN A 121 -6.02 -0.25 11.18
CA ASN A 121 -6.81 0.08 12.37
C ASN A 121 -7.15 1.58 12.56
N PHE A 122 -7.48 2.32 11.48
CA PHE A 122 -7.85 3.75 11.58
C PHE A 122 -9.05 4.14 10.71
N VAL A 123 -9.67 5.29 10.99
CA VAL A 123 -10.95 5.67 10.39
C VAL A 123 -10.76 6.00 8.90
N ALA A 124 -11.68 5.45 8.09
CA ALA A 124 -11.79 5.71 6.65
C ALA A 124 -10.49 5.42 5.86
N SER A 125 -9.82 4.29 6.11
CA SER A 125 -8.56 3.93 5.45
C SER A 125 -8.65 3.74 3.92
N THR A 126 -9.84 3.55 3.37
CA THR A 126 -10.10 3.37 1.93
C THR A 126 -10.85 4.55 1.30
N THR A 127 -11.10 5.64 2.03
CA THR A 127 -11.88 6.76 1.49
C THR A 127 -11.05 7.60 0.52
N LEU A 128 -11.74 8.15 -0.49
CA LEU A 128 -11.21 9.10 -1.46
C LEU A 128 -11.79 10.51 -1.23
N ASN A 129 -12.55 10.71 -0.13
CA ASN A 129 -13.12 12.00 0.20
C ASN A 129 -12.02 12.98 0.66
N PRO A 130 -11.88 14.16 0.03
CA PRO A 130 -10.83 15.12 0.35
C PRO A 130 -10.83 15.56 1.82
N ALA A 131 -12.00 15.72 2.44
CA ALA A 131 -12.11 16.11 3.85
C ALA A 131 -11.49 15.04 4.77
N HIS A 132 -11.74 13.76 4.49
CA HIS A 132 -11.15 12.66 5.25
C HIS A 132 -9.65 12.51 5.00
N LEU A 133 -9.18 12.70 3.76
CA LEU A 133 -7.76 12.66 3.44
C LEU A 133 -7.00 13.74 4.19
N ASN A 134 -7.54 14.96 4.21
CA ASN A 134 -6.97 16.09 4.95
C ASN A 134 -6.94 15.79 6.46
N LEU A 135 -8.05 15.28 7.01
CA LEU A 135 -8.14 14.94 8.42
C LEU A 135 -7.16 13.83 8.81
N ASN A 136 -7.05 12.76 8.02
CA ASN A 136 -6.11 11.66 8.24
C ASN A 136 -4.65 12.17 8.25
N LEU A 137 -4.28 13.04 7.31
CA LEU A 137 -2.96 13.67 7.29
C LEU A 137 -2.73 14.53 8.52
N ARG A 138 -3.70 15.36 8.93
CA ARG A 138 -3.54 16.21 10.12
C ARG A 138 -3.47 15.41 11.42
N ILE A 139 -4.22 14.31 11.55
CA ILE A 139 -4.10 13.41 12.71
C ILE A 139 -2.71 12.77 12.70
N LEU A 140 -2.18 12.39 11.53
CA LEU A 140 -0.82 11.87 11.41
C LEU A 140 0.22 12.93 11.82
N ALA A 141 0.09 14.17 11.34
CA ALA A 141 0.95 15.28 11.73
C ALA A 141 0.92 15.54 13.24
N PHE A 142 -0.27 15.43 13.85
CA PHE A 142 -0.41 15.54 15.30
C PHE A 142 0.29 14.38 16.04
N THR A 143 0.17 13.14 15.57
CA THR A 143 0.92 12.01 16.14
C THR A 143 2.44 12.18 16.01
N GLU A 144 2.92 12.65 14.86
CA GLU A 144 4.36 12.87 14.65
C GLU A 144 4.94 13.98 15.53
N ALA A 145 4.12 14.97 15.91
CA ALA A 145 4.55 16.01 16.83
C ALA A 145 4.98 15.44 18.20
N PHE A 146 4.39 14.32 18.65
CA PHE A 146 4.81 13.65 19.88
C PHE A 146 6.18 12.97 19.76
N ARG A 147 6.63 12.60 18.55
CA ARG A 147 7.98 12.03 18.35
C ARG A 147 9.05 13.09 18.26
N ALA A 148 8.70 14.26 17.72
CA ALA A 148 9.63 15.37 17.57
C ALA A 148 9.88 16.15 18.88
N LEU A 149 9.06 15.91 19.90
CA LEU A 149 9.05 16.65 21.16
C LEU A 149 9.30 15.69 22.33
N PRO A 150 10.51 15.67 22.92
CA PRO A 150 10.71 15.06 24.23
C PRO A 150 9.87 15.85 25.25
N LEU A 151 8.81 15.24 25.77
CA LEU A 151 8.10 15.79 26.91
C LEU A 151 8.95 15.47 28.14
N ASP A 152 9.71 16.45 28.63
CA ASP A 152 10.54 16.32 29.83
C ASP A 152 9.64 16.32 31.08
N ARG A 153 8.84 15.27 31.23
CA ARG A 153 8.04 15.02 32.43
C ARG A 153 8.89 14.23 33.39
N VAL A 154 9.59 14.95 34.26
CA VAL A 154 10.26 14.37 35.42
C VAL A 154 9.22 13.60 36.24
N MET A 155 9.22 12.28 36.14
CA MET A 155 8.52 11.42 37.09
C MET A 155 9.26 11.51 38.42
N HIS A 156 8.74 12.31 39.34
CA HIS A 156 9.07 12.14 40.74
C HIS A 156 8.31 10.91 41.27
N PRO A 157 9.00 9.85 41.75
CA PRO A 157 8.35 8.72 42.39
C PRO A 157 8.02 9.10 43.83
N THR A 158 6.97 9.89 44.04
CA THR A 158 6.42 10.12 45.38
C THR A 158 4.90 10.14 45.30
N GLU A 159 4.26 9.27 46.07
CA GLU A 159 2.84 8.90 46.03
C GLU A 159 1.84 10.01 46.40
N GLU A 160 2.20 11.28 46.42
CA GLU A 160 1.26 12.35 46.76
C GLU A 160 1.44 13.56 45.84
N SER A 161 0.30 14.08 45.38
CA SER A 161 0.09 15.22 44.46
C SER A 161 0.18 14.92 42.96
N PHE A 162 -1.00 14.71 42.37
CA PHE A 162 -1.28 15.00 40.96
C PHE A 162 -1.08 16.50 40.74
N VAL A 163 0.14 16.91 40.42
CA VAL A 163 0.41 18.28 39.98
C VAL A 163 -0.16 18.38 38.56
N PRO A 164 -1.19 19.22 38.30
CA PRO A 164 -1.63 19.48 36.94
C PRO A 164 -0.43 20.02 36.13
N PRO A 165 -0.37 19.74 34.82
CA PRO A 165 0.74 20.18 33.99
C PRO A 165 0.93 21.68 34.18
N ALA A 166 2.17 22.13 34.41
CA ALA A 166 2.48 23.55 34.39
C ALA A 166 2.06 24.09 33.01
N ASP A 167 1.11 25.03 33.00
CA ASP A 167 0.53 25.64 31.79
C ASP A 167 1.55 26.43 30.93
N ASP A 168 2.83 26.43 31.31
CA ASP A 168 3.88 27.29 30.74
C ASP A 168 4.80 26.59 29.72
N ASP A 169 4.66 25.29 29.46
CA ASP A 169 5.47 24.62 28.44
C ASP A 169 4.99 25.00 27.02
N PRO A 170 5.76 25.77 26.23
CA PRO A 170 5.32 26.27 24.92
C PRO A 170 4.96 25.13 23.96
N ASN A 171 5.61 23.97 24.10
CA ASN A 171 5.36 22.80 23.26
C ASN A 171 4.01 22.14 23.54
N THR A 172 3.52 22.19 24.79
CA THR A 172 2.22 21.61 25.16
C THR A 172 1.07 22.48 24.69
N THR A 173 1.22 23.81 24.76
CA THR A 173 0.22 24.76 24.25
C THR A 173 0.07 24.66 22.73
N GLU A 174 1.16 24.47 21.99
CA GLU A 174 1.11 24.19 20.56
C GLU A 174 0.36 22.90 20.22
N LEU A 175 0.65 21.80 20.93
CA LEU A 175 -0.05 20.52 20.76
C LEU A 175 -1.54 20.64 21.07
N LEU A 176 -1.92 21.35 22.14
CA LEU A 176 -3.31 21.62 22.48
C LEU A 176 -4.01 22.44 21.39
N SER A 177 -3.35 23.47 20.85
CA SER A 177 -3.90 24.25 19.74
C SER A 177 -4.13 23.40 18.49
N LYS A 178 -3.21 22.46 18.17
CA LYS A 178 -3.34 21.51 17.06
C LYS A 178 -4.51 20.55 17.30
N ALA A 179 -4.66 20.02 18.52
CA ALA A 179 -5.76 19.14 18.91
C ALA A 179 -7.13 19.84 18.79
N GLN A 180 -7.23 21.11 19.23
CA GLN A 180 -8.45 21.91 19.09
C GLN A 180 -8.82 22.14 17.62
N LYS A 181 -7.86 22.54 16.77
CA LYS A 181 -8.07 22.70 15.32
C LYS A 181 -8.56 21.40 14.67
N LEU A 182 -7.97 20.27 15.04
CA LEU A 182 -8.39 18.95 14.57
C LEU A 182 -9.82 18.59 14.98
N HIS A 183 -10.20 18.90 16.22
CA HIS A 183 -11.55 18.65 16.71
C HIS A 183 -12.59 19.47 15.94
N VAL A 184 -12.30 20.74 15.65
CA VAL A 184 -13.16 21.59 14.81
C VAL A 184 -13.32 20.95 13.43
N LEU A 185 -12.23 20.55 12.76
CA LEU A 185 -12.30 19.91 11.45
C LEU A 185 -13.13 18.63 11.45
N ALA A 186 -12.97 17.78 12.47
CA ALA A 186 -13.78 16.57 12.60
C ALA A 186 -15.27 16.89 12.82
N SER A 187 -15.58 17.95 13.59
CA SER A 187 -16.97 18.37 13.85
C SER A 187 -17.67 18.90 12.59
N MET A 188 -16.92 19.46 11.64
CA MET A 188 -17.42 19.99 10.37
C MET A 188 -17.79 18.91 9.34
N LEU A 189 -17.46 17.63 9.58
CA LEU A 189 -17.83 16.55 8.67
C LEU A 189 -19.35 16.44 8.54
N PRO A 190 -19.91 16.27 7.33
CA PRO A 190 -21.36 16.24 7.10
C PRO A 190 -22.01 14.98 7.70
N ASN A 191 -21.34 13.84 7.64
CA ASN A 191 -21.88 12.56 8.09
C ASN A 191 -21.70 12.36 9.61
N PRO A 192 -22.78 12.14 10.38
CA PRO A 192 -22.68 11.95 11.83
C PRO A 192 -21.91 10.68 12.24
N ASN A 193 -22.01 9.60 11.46
CA ASN A 193 -21.31 8.35 11.76
C ASN A 193 -19.79 8.52 11.62
N GLU A 194 -19.35 9.23 10.60
CA GLU A 194 -17.93 9.55 10.39
C GLU A 194 -17.43 10.51 11.47
N ARG A 195 -18.21 11.54 11.80
CA ARG A 195 -17.89 12.49 12.88
C ARG A 195 -17.63 11.77 14.21
N THR A 196 -18.51 10.82 14.59
CA THR A 196 -18.35 10.07 15.83
C THR A 196 -17.12 9.16 15.81
N ALA A 197 -16.85 8.50 14.68
CA ALA A 197 -15.66 7.67 14.49
C ALA A 197 -14.37 8.50 14.62
N TYR A 198 -14.28 9.63 13.92
CA TYR A 198 -13.14 10.53 13.99
C TYR A 198 -12.95 11.16 15.36
N THR A 199 -14.03 11.55 16.03
CA THR A 199 -13.95 12.07 17.41
C THR A 199 -13.40 11.03 18.38
N LYS A 200 -13.77 9.76 18.20
CA LYS A 200 -13.20 8.65 18.99
C LYS A 200 -11.71 8.46 18.70
N GLU A 201 -11.31 8.49 17.43
CA GLU A 201 -9.89 8.41 17.06
C GLU A 201 -9.09 9.57 17.67
N LEU A 202 -9.58 10.80 17.53
CA LEU A 202 -8.94 12.00 18.10
C LEU A 202 -8.76 11.89 19.62
N ARG A 203 -9.78 11.40 20.35
CA ARG A 203 -9.67 11.17 21.79
C ARG A 203 -8.55 10.19 22.10
N ASN A 204 -8.46 9.08 21.37
CA ASN A 204 -7.45 8.05 21.60
C ASN A 204 -6.04 8.57 21.29
N VAL A 205 -5.88 9.39 20.25
CA VAL A 205 -4.60 10.00 19.91
C VAL A 205 -4.22 11.08 20.93
N ALA A 206 -5.19 11.85 21.43
CA ALA A 206 -4.95 12.82 22.50
C ALA A 206 -4.47 12.17 23.81
N CYS A 207 -4.78 10.89 24.06
CA CYS A 207 -4.22 10.15 25.19
C CYS A 207 -2.68 10.06 25.15
N LEU A 208 -2.03 10.25 24.00
CA LEU A 208 -0.56 10.33 23.92
C LEU A 208 0.00 11.48 24.77
N LEU A 209 -0.75 12.57 24.97
CA LEU A 209 -0.38 13.68 25.86
C LEU A 209 -0.24 13.28 27.32
N ALA A 210 -0.83 12.15 27.74
CA ALA A 210 -0.77 11.71 29.12
C ALA A 210 0.54 10.98 29.46
N TYR A 211 1.25 10.46 28.45
CA TYR A 211 2.43 9.62 28.66
C TYR A 211 3.73 10.41 28.42
N PRO A 212 4.73 10.30 29.32
CA PRO A 212 6.05 10.89 29.11
C PRO A 212 6.76 10.29 27.88
N ASP A 213 6.67 8.97 27.73
CA ASP A 213 7.16 8.24 26.56
C ASP A 213 5.97 7.70 25.74
N PRO A 214 5.66 8.35 24.60
CA PRO A 214 4.51 7.97 23.80
C PRO A 214 4.74 6.67 22.98
N GLU A 215 6.00 6.26 22.74
CA GLU A 215 6.31 5.06 21.94
C GLU A 215 6.14 3.76 22.71
N ASN A 216 6.31 3.78 24.03
CA ASN A 216 6.09 2.63 24.91
C ASN A 216 4.69 2.61 25.56
N SER A 217 3.79 3.48 25.09
CA SER A 217 2.43 3.62 25.62
C SER A 217 1.46 2.55 25.10
N PRO A 218 0.39 2.19 25.84
CA PRO A 218 -0.69 1.34 25.32
C PRO A 218 -1.37 1.87 24.04
N VAL A 219 -1.23 3.17 23.75
CA VAL A 219 -1.73 3.80 22.52
C VAL A 219 -0.65 3.98 21.44
N ALA A 220 0.55 3.41 21.61
CA ALA A 220 1.66 3.48 20.65
C ALA A 220 1.33 2.96 19.25
N LYS A 221 0.26 2.16 19.09
CA LYS A 221 -0.24 1.74 17.77
C LYS A 221 -0.53 2.91 16.81
N TYR A 222 -0.87 4.09 17.34
CA TYR A 222 -1.08 5.30 16.52
C TYR A 222 0.23 5.90 16.00
N LEU A 223 1.35 5.51 16.62
CA LEU A 223 2.73 5.78 16.23
C LEU A 223 3.34 4.53 15.55
N SER A 224 2.56 3.77 14.79
CA SER A 224 3.12 2.67 14.00
C SER A 224 3.59 3.15 12.63
N GLN A 225 4.66 2.52 12.13
CA GLN A 225 5.07 2.68 10.73
C GLN A 225 3.97 2.25 9.76
N GLU A 226 3.23 1.19 10.11
CA GLU A 226 2.09 0.68 9.35
C GLU A 226 1.04 1.77 9.10
N ARG A 227 0.74 2.61 10.11
CA ARG A 227 -0.19 3.74 9.95
C ARG A 227 0.33 4.77 8.95
N ARG A 228 1.63 5.10 8.97
CA ARG A 228 2.25 6.00 7.97
C ARG A 228 2.11 5.44 6.56
N GLU A 229 2.41 4.16 6.39
CA GLU A 229 2.30 3.47 5.10
C GLU A 229 0.88 3.43 4.58
N ALA A 230 -0.09 3.17 5.46
CA ALA A 230 -1.48 3.14 5.07
C ALA A 230 -2.01 4.51 4.63
N VAL A 231 -1.66 5.60 5.34
CA VAL A 231 -1.99 6.97 4.92
C VAL A 231 -1.27 7.33 3.62
N ALA A 232 0.00 6.96 3.47
CA ALA A 232 0.75 7.20 2.24
C ALA A 232 0.13 6.47 1.04
N ASN A 233 -0.31 5.22 1.22
CA ASN A 233 -1.02 4.45 0.20
C ASN A 233 -2.36 5.09 -0.14
N GLN A 234 -3.13 5.52 0.87
CA GLN A 234 -4.40 6.20 0.69
C GLN A 234 -4.25 7.49 -0.15
N ILE A 235 -3.26 8.33 0.18
CA ILE A 235 -2.96 9.55 -0.56
C ILE A 235 -2.52 9.24 -1.99
N ASN A 236 -1.67 8.22 -2.17
CA ASN A 236 -1.24 7.78 -3.49
C ASN A 236 -2.43 7.35 -4.36
N THR A 237 -3.35 6.57 -3.81
CA THR A 237 -4.59 6.16 -4.49
C THR A 237 -5.48 7.36 -4.82
N ALA A 238 -5.59 8.34 -3.91
CA ALA A 238 -6.37 9.55 -4.15
C ALA A 238 -5.77 10.41 -5.26
N ILE A 239 -4.43 10.56 -5.32
CA ILE A 239 -3.75 11.24 -6.42
C ILE A 239 -4.07 10.54 -7.74
N LEU A 240 -3.88 9.21 -7.81
CA LEU A 240 -4.17 8.41 -9.00
C LEU A 240 -5.61 8.60 -9.47
N TYR A 241 -6.57 8.52 -8.56
CA TYR A 241 -7.99 8.71 -8.86
C TYR A 241 -8.29 10.10 -9.43
N ARG A 242 -7.74 11.16 -8.82
CA ARG A 242 -7.97 12.55 -9.25
C ARG A 242 -7.27 12.91 -10.56
N THR A 243 -6.16 12.24 -10.88
CA THR A 243 -5.47 12.41 -12.17
C THR A 243 -6.02 11.49 -13.27
N GLY A 244 -7.12 10.77 -13.03
CA GLY A 244 -7.72 9.86 -14.01
C GLY A 244 -6.91 8.59 -14.30
N LEU A 245 -5.97 8.25 -13.42
CA LEU A 245 -5.15 7.04 -13.51
C LEU A 245 -5.79 5.89 -12.74
N SER A 246 -5.37 4.65 -13.03
CA SER A 246 -5.88 3.47 -12.35
C SER A 246 -5.49 3.47 -10.87
N ALA A 247 -6.47 3.30 -9.98
CA ALA A 247 -6.24 3.17 -8.53
C ALA A 247 -5.53 1.87 -8.13
N ILE A 248 -5.49 0.88 -9.04
CA ILE A 248 -4.95 -0.47 -8.85
C ILE A 248 -3.98 -0.75 -9.99
N SER A 249 -2.79 -1.30 -9.69
CA SER A 249 -1.80 -1.68 -10.70
C SER A 249 -2.25 -2.92 -11.49
N ARG A 250 -1.68 -3.13 -12.68
CA ARG A 250 -2.04 -4.30 -13.51
C ARG A 250 -1.70 -5.62 -12.82
N LEU A 251 -0.56 -5.67 -12.14
CA LEU A 251 -0.13 -6.83 -11.39
C LEU A 251 -1.08 -7.16 -10.23
N GLU A 252 -1.51 -6.13 -9.48
CA GLU A 252 -2.46 -6.31 -8.38
C GLU A 252 -3.82 -6.77 -8.91
N LEU A 253 -4.31 -6.16 -10.00
CA LEU A 253 -5.56 -6.56 -10.64
C LEU A 253 -5.51 -8.03 -11.08
N ALA A 254 -4.44 -8.45 -11.76
CA ALA A 254 -4.25 -9.82 -12.18
C ALA A 254 -4.21 -10.80 -10.98
N THR A 255 -3.55 -10.41 -9.90
CA THR A 255 -3.46 -11.22 -8.66
C THR A 255 -4.84 -11.37 -8.01
N ARG A 256 -5.59 -10.27 -7.87
CA ARG A 256 -6.96 -10.27 -7.31
C ARG A 256 -7.89 -11.13 -8.17
N TYR A 257 -7.88 -10.89 -9.48
CA TYR A 257 -8.70 -11.64 -10.44
C TYR A 257 -8.42 -13.14 -10.35
N THR A 258 -7.13 -13.52 -10.41
CA THR A 258 -6.71 -14.92 -10.32
C THR A 258 -7.13 -15.56 -9.00
N SER A 259 -6.98 -14.84 -7.88
CA SER A 259 -7.40 -15.31 -6.55
C SER A 259 -8.91 -15.55 -6.46
N THR A 260 -9.71 -14.62 -7.00
CA THR A 260 -11.17 -14.77 -7.04
C THR A 260 -11.60 -15.91 -7.96
N LEU A 261 -10.95 -16.06 -9.12
CA LEU A 261 -11.25 -17.13 -10.05
C LEU A 261 -10.99 -18.50 -9.43
N TRP A 262 -9.85 -18.68 -8.75
CA TRP A 262 -9.58 -19.92 -8.02
C TRP A 262 -10.57 -20.19 -6.89
N SER A 263 -11.02 -19.14 -6.18
CA SER A 263 -12.06 -19.28 -5.16
C SER A 263 -13.37 -19.78 -5.76
N PHE A 264 -13.81 -19.21 -6.89
CA PHE A 264 -14.99 -19.68 -7.60
C PHE A 264 -14.83 -21.11 -8.13
N LEU A 265 -13.70 -21.45 -8.73
CA LEU A 265 -13.45 -22.81 -9.23
C LEU A 265 -13.53 -23.84 -8.11
N HIS A 266 -13.02 -23.51 -6.92
CA HIS A 266 -13.13 -24.33 -5.73
C HIS A 266 -14.60 -24.46 -5.26
N ASP A 267 -15.31 -23.34 -5.13
CA ASP A 267 -16.70 -23.31 -4.67
C ASP A 267 -17.64 -24.10 -5.62
N PHE A 268 -17.40 -24.01 -6.92
CA PHE A 268 -18.14 -24.76 -7.95
C PHE A 268 -17.63 -26.20 -8.15
N ARG A 269 -16.63 -26.65 -7.37
CA ARG A 269 -16.08 -28.02 -7.42
C ARG A 269 -15.63 -28.42 -8.82
N VAL A 270 -15.06 -27.45 -9.56
CA VAL A 270 -14.63 -27.67 -10.95
C VAL A 270 -13.44 -28.63 -10.96
N LYS A 271 -13.54 -29.67 -11.79
CA LYS A 271 -12.44 -30.60 -12.01
C LYS A 271 -11.46 -30.00 -13.01
N PRO A 272 -10.19 -29.76 -12.63
CA PRO A 272 -9.21 -29.20 -13.53
C PRO A 272 -8.95 -30.16 -14.69
N ARG A 273 -8.63 -29.61 -15.86
CA ARG A 273 -8.24 -30.41 -17.01
C ARG A 273 -6.97 -31.22 -16.67
N PRO A 274 -6.84 -32.49 -17.10
CA PRO A 274 -5.59 -33.24 -16.94
C PRO A 274 -4.39 -32.45 -17.48
N GLY A 275 -3.39 -32.21 -16.64
CA GLY A 275 -2.19 -31.42 -16.97
C GLY A 275 -2.31 -29.90 -16.79
N ALA A 276 -3.42 -29.38 -16.28
CA ALA A 276 -3.53 -27.96 -15.94
C ALA A 276 -2.61 -27.60 -14.75
N PRO A 277 -1.93 -26.45 -14.77
CA PRO A 277 -1.14 -25.98 -13.64
C PRO A 277 -2.09 -25.68 -12.46
N LEU A 278 -1.87 -26.37 -11.34
CA LEU A 278 -2.61 -26.16 -10.10
C LEU A 278 -1.80 -25.28 -9.14
N PRO A 279 -2.47 -24.47 -8.30
CA PRO A 279 -1.75 -23.71 -7.30
C PRO A 279 -1.20 -24.67 -6.22
N PRO A 280 0.02 -24.42 -5.71
CA PRO A 280 0.60 -25.19 -4.63
C PRO A 280 -0.31 -25.17 -3.41
N THR A 281 -0.49 -26.34 -2.80
CA THR A 281 -1.19 -26.48 -1.52
C THR A 281 -0.19 -26.87 -0.44
N SER A 282 -0.46 -26.53 0.84
CA SER A 282 0.39 -26.98 1.95
C SER A 282 0.62 -28.50 2.02
N ILE A 283 -0.24 -29.29 1.36
CA ILE A 283 -0.11 -30.75 1.26
C ILE A 283 1.13 -31.15 0.43
N ASP A 284 1.55 -30.32 -0.52
CA ASP A 284 2.69 -30.62 -1.42
C ASP A 284 4.06 -30.55 -0.70
N LYS A 285 4.15 -29.95 0.49
CA LYS A 285 5.40 -29.92 1.29
C LYS A 285 5.72 -31.25 2.00
N VAL A 286 4.77 -32.20 2.09
CA VAL A 286 5.00 -33.48 2.79
C VAL A 286 5.54 -34.57 1.85
N ALA A 287 5.51 -34.37 0.53
CA ALA A 287 6.03 -35.33 -0.44
C ALA A 287 7.52 -35.10 -0.74
N SER A 288 8.40 -35.44 0.21
CA SER A 288 9.79 -35.78 -0.11
C SER A 288 9.86 -37.21 -0.72
N PRO A 289 10.83 -37.51 -1.59
CA PRO A 289 10.73 -38.59 -2.56
C PRO A 289 10.99 -39.94 -1.91
N SER A 290 9.91 -40.66 -1.57
CA SER A 290 10.00 -42.07 -1.22
C SER A 290 9.55 -42.89 -2.41
N LEU A 291 10.50 -43.63 -3.01
CA LEU A 291 10.23 -44.73 -3.93
C LEU A 291 9.10 -45.60 -3.36
N ILE A 292 7.92 -45.60 -3.98
CA ILE A 292 6.99 -46.71 -3.84
C ILE A 292 6.52 -47.14 -5.22
N LYS A 293 7.09 -48.28 -5.60
CA LYS A 293 6.73 -49.18 -6.68
C LYS A 293 5.34 -49.77 -6.38
N GLY A 294 4.36 -49.63 -7.26
CA GLY A 294 3.11 -50.37 -7.13
C GLY A 294 1.91 -49.84 -7.92
N THR A 295 1.66 -50.51 -9.05
CA THR A 295 0.34 -50.84 -9.62
C THR A 295 -0.63 -49.72 -10.04
N LYS A 296 -0.84 -49.65 -11.36
CA LYS A 296 -1.93 -48.97 -12.07
C LYS A 296 -3.30 -49.45 -11.58
N THR A 297 -4.17 -48.49 -11.27
CA THR A 297 -5.62 -48.54 -11.54
C THR A 297 -6.04 -47.16 -12.08
N PRO A 298 -6.67 -47.07 -13.27
CA PRO A 298 -7.24 -45.83 -13.76
C PRO A 298 -8.62 -45.62 -13.10
N ASP A 299 -9.09 -44.37 -13.02
CA ASP A 299 -10.39 -43.95 -12.48
C ASP A 299 -10.58 -44.03 -10.95
N LYS A 300 -10.02 -43.05 -10.23
CA LYS A 300 -10.71 -42.34 -9.13
C LYS A 300 -9.89 -41.11 -8.73
N ASP A 301 -10.61 -40.04 -8.42
CA ASP A 301 -10.11 -38.81 -7.81
C ASP A 301 -9.36 -37.86 -8.75
N ALA A 302 -10.08 -37.35 -9.76
CA ALA A 302 -9.80 -36.00 -10.24
C ALA A 302 -10.04 -35.03 -9.08
N SER A 303 -8.98 -34.73 -8.33
CA SER A 303 -9.01 -33.80 -7.21
C SER A 303 -9.60 -32.47 -7.67
N GLU A 304 -10.59 -32.00 -6.93
CA GLU A 304 -11.24 -30.71 -7.18
C GLU A 304 -10.21 -29.57 -7.18
N ALA A 305 -10.52 -28.47 -7.85
CA ALA A 305 -9.66 -27.28 -7.80
C ALA A 305 -9.39 -26.89 -6.34
N PRO A 306 -8.12 -26.83 -5.90
CA PRO A 306 -7.78 -26.51 -4.53
C PRO A 306 -8.06 -25.02 -4.24
N ARG A 307 -8.29 -24.70 -2.97
CA ARG A 307 -8.44 -23.31 -2.53
C ARG A 307 -7.09 -22.59 -2.67
N PHE A 308 -7.08 -21.51 -3.44
CA PHE A 308 -5.89 -20.67 -3.58
C PHE A 308 -5.67 -19.82 -2.34
N ASP A 309 -4.45 -19.86 -1.82
CA ASP A 309 -3.97 -18.99 -0.74
C ASP A 309 -2.70 -18.29 -1.24
N LEU A 310 -2.78 -16.95 -1.38
CA LEU A 310 -1.67 -16.14 -1.87
C LEU A 310 -0.45 -16.19 -0.94
N GLN A 311 -0.64 -16.23 0.38
CA GLN A 311 0.47 -16.27 1.32
C GLN A 311 1.20 -17.62 1.22
N GLN A 312 0.45 -18.72 1.12
CA GLN A 312 1.05 -20.04 0.90
C GLN A 312 1.79 -20.11 -0.43
N PHE A 313 1.20 -19.54 -1.49
CA PHE A 313 1.84 -19.49 -2.82
C PHE A 313 3.19 -18.77 -2.78
N LEU A 314 3.25 -17.60 -2.15
CA LEU A 314 4.49 -16.82 -2.03
C LEU A 314 5.54 -17.57 -1.19
N ASN A 315 5.12 -18.24 -0.11
CA ASN A 315 5.99 -19.04 0.76
C ASN A 315 6.37 -20.43 0.19
N PHE A 316 5.84 -20.79 -0.98
CA PHE A 316 6.16 -22.06 -1.63
C PHE A 316 7.45 -22.00 -2.45
N LYS A 317 7.80 -20.82 -2.98
CA LYS A 317 8.99 -20.59 -3.82
C LYS A 317 10.10 -19.78 -3.15
N ALA A 318 9.87 -19.28 -1.94
CA ALA A 318 10.86 -18.57 -1.13
C ALA A 318 11.79 -19.55 -0.41
#